data_AF-A0A897N5N8-F1
#
_entry.id   AF-A0A897N5N8-F1
#
_cell.length_a   1.000
_cell.length_b   1.000
_cell.length_c   1.000
_cell.angle_alpha   90.00
_cell.angle_beta   90.00
_cell.angle_gamma   90.00
#
_symmetry.space_group_name_H-M   'P 1'
#
loop_
_entity.id
_entity.type
_entity.pdbx_description
1 polymer ?
#
loop_
_entity_poly.entity_id
_entity_poly.type
_entity_poly.pdbx_seq_one_letter_code
_entity_poly.pdbx_strand_id
1 'polypeptide(L)' 'MYDGEWRDKPAGYYADPKIRADHDRRVREERRFSRLVEIELGKMGYERDEIPDPDDVDRAEEIARRKF' A
#
# COMPACT_ATOMS: atom_id res chain seq x y z
N MET A 1 -0.26 9.37 6.81
CA MET A 1 -1.01 8.59 7.81
C MET A 1 -2.19 7.91 7.14
N TYR A 2 -2.03 6.65 6.73
CA TYR A 2 -3.15 5.78 6.36
C TYR A 2 -3.42 4.84 7.54
N ASP A 3 -3.89 5.42 8.64
CA ASP A 3 -4.14 4.71 9.89
C ASP A 3 -5.55 4.09 9.94
N GLY A 4 -5.59 2.79 10.20
CA GLY A 4 -6.37 2.29 11.33
C GLY A 4 -7.70 1.58 11.08
N GLU A 5 -8.53 1.99 10.12
CA GLU A 5 -9.96 1.59 10.13
C GLU A 5 -10.28 0.09 9.94
N TRP A 6 -9.30 -0.75 9.62
CA TRP A 6 -9.54 -2.16 9.24
C TRP A 6 -8.94 -3.18 10.20
N ARG A 7 -8.06 -2.75 11.11
CA ARG A 7 -7.50 -3.64 12.16
C ARG A 7 -8.50 -3.89 13.30
N ASP A 8 -9.48 -3.01 13.49
CA ASP A 8 -10.47 -3.06 14.57
C ASP A 8 -11.83 -3.69 14.19
N LYS A 9 -11.89 -4.52 13.14
CA LYS A 9 -13.16 -5.16 12.77
C LYS A 9 -13.38 -6.46 13.55
N PRO A 10 -14.56 -6.67 14.15
CA PRO A 10 -14.83 -7.83 15.00
C PRO A 10 -14.62 -9.14 14.24
N ALA A 11 -14.29 -10.21 14.95
CA ALA A 11 -13.85 -11.50 14.37
C ALA A 11 -14.81 -12.14 13.34
N GLY A 12 -16.07 -11.69 13.26
CA GLY A 12 -17.07 -12.13 12.27
C GLY A 12 -17.26 -11.20 11.06
N TYR A 13 -16.58 -10.06 10.98
CA TYR A 13 -16.81 -9.06 9.92
C TYR A 13 -16.46 -9.58 8.52
N TYR A 14 -15.44 -10.43 8.41
CA TYR A 14 -15.06 -11.11 7.16
C TYR A 14 -15.75 -12.48 6.96
N ALA A 15 -16.75 -12.82 7.78
CA ALA A 15 -17.52 -14.05 7.62
C ALA A 15 -18.47 -13.98 6.40
N ASP A 16 -18.87 -12.78 5.99
CA ASP A 16 -19.59 -12.57 4.73
C ASP A 16 -18.62 -12.73 3.54
N PRO A 17 -18.90 -13.65 2.60
CA PRO A 17 -18.04 -13.88 1.44
C PRO A 17 -17.80 -12.64 0.57
N LYS A 18 -18.76 -11.71 0.48
CA LYS A 18 -18.62 -10.46 -0.29
C LYS A 18 -17.67 -9.51 0.40
N ILE A 19 -17.83 -9.33 1.72
CA ILE A 19 -16.94 -8.47 2.52
C ILE A 19 -15.51 -8.99 2.48
N ARG A 20 -15.34 -10.33 2.55
CA ARG A 20 -14.03 -10.96 2.41
C ARG A 20 -13.42 -10.77 1.01
N ALA A 21 -14.20 -10.94 -0.05
CA ALA A 21 -13.73 -10.76 -1.42
C ALA A 21 -13.30 -9.31 -1.70
N ASP A 22 -14.07 -8.33 -1.22
CA ASP A 22 -13.74 -6.91 -1.36
C ASP A 22 -12.48 -6.54 -0.55
N HIS A 23 -12.34 -7.07 0.66
CA HIS A 23 -11.12 -6.93 1.44
C HIS A 23 -9.91 -7.51 0.73
N ASP A 24 -10.00 -8.75 0.23
CA ASP A 24 -8.90 -9.42 -0.46
C ASP A 24 -8.52 -8.70 -1.75
N ARG A 25 -9.49 -8.14 -2.49
CA ARG A 25 -9.21 -7.30 -3.66
C ARG A 25 -8.41 -6.06 -3.25
N ARG A 26 -8.84 -5.34 -2.21
CA ARG A 26 -8.16 -4.12 -1.80
C ARG A 26 -6.76 -4.38 -1.25
N VAL A 27 -6.57 -5.44 -0.47
CA VAL A 27 -5.22 -5.86 -0.01
C VAL A 27 -4.30 -6.19 -1.19
N ARG A 28 -4.82 -6.82 -2.25
CA ARG A 28 -4.04 -7.08 -3.46
C ARG A 28 -3.68 -5.78 -4.19
N GLU A 29 -4.60 -4.84 -4.27
CA GLU A 29 -4.38 -3.51 -4.87
C GLU A 29 -3.33 -2.72 -4.07
N GLU A 30 -3.45 -2.70 -2.75
CA GLU A 30 -2.49 -2.05 -1.86
C GLU A 30 -1.09 -2.63 -2.01
N ARG A 31 -0.95 -3.98 -2.01
CA ARG A 31 0.34 -4.64 -2.26
C ARG A 31 0.93 -4.30 -3.63
N ARG A 32 0.08 -4.18 -4.67
CA ARG A 32 0.54 -3.78 -6.01
C ARG A 32 1.02 -2.34 -6.00
N PHE A 33 0.28 -1.45 -5.35
CA PHE A 33 0.64 -0.04 -5.21
C PHE A 33 1.95 0.12 -4.44
N SER A 34 2.11 -0.51 -3.27
CA SER A 34 3.36 -0.47 -2.50
C SER A 34 4.56 -0.94 -3.32
N ARG A 35 4.39 -1.99 -4.13
CA ARG A 35 5.47 -2.45 -5.02
C ARG A 35 5.83 -1.42 -6.10
N LEU A 36 4.87 -0.65 -6.61
CA LEU A 36 5.18 0.44 -7.54
C LEU A 36 5.97 1.54 -6.84
N VAL A 37 5.60 1.90 -5.60
CA VAL A 37 6.33 2.87 -4.79
C VAL A 37 7.76 2.42 -4.54
N GLU A 38 7.98 1.16 -4.11
CA GLU A 38 9.31 0.56 -3.94
C GLU A 38 10.16 0.65 -5.23
N ILE A 39 9.55 0.41 -6.40
CA ILE A 39 10.24 0.51 -7.69
C ILE A 39 10.64 1.96 -8.00
N GLU A 40 9.78 2.93 -7.71
CA GLU A 40 10.11 4.35 -7.94
C GLU A 40 11.20 4.84 -6.97
N LEU A 41 11.15 4.43 -5.70
CA LEU A 41 12.22 4.69 -4.73
C LEU A 41 13.56 4.12 -5.18
N GLY A 42 13.57 2.87 -5.69
CA GLY A 42 14.77 2.27 -6.26
C GLY A 42 15.35 3.05 -7.45
N LYS A 43 14.51 3.71 -8.26
CA LYS A 43 14.96 4.59 -9.35
C LYS A 43 15.51 5.93 -8.85
N MET A 44 15.10 6.37 -7.67
CA MET A 44 15.62 7.56 -7.01
C MET A 44 16.97 7.31 -6.34
N GLY A 45 17.42 6.05 -6.28
CA GLY A 45 18.73 5.65 -5.77
C GLY A 45 18.68 4.90 -4.44
N TYR A 46 17.49 4.71 -3.86
CA TYR A 46 17.33 4.00 -2.60
C TYR A 46 17.58 2.50 -2.74
N GLU A 47 18.42 1.96 -1.87
CA GLU A 47 18.55 0.52 -1.71
C GLU A 47 17.38 -0.05 -0.90
N ARG A 48 17.13 -1.37 -1.00
CA ARG A 48 16.00 -2.01 -0.28
C ARG A 48 16.14 -1.95 1.24
N ASP A 49 17.36 -1.84 1.74
CA ASP A 49 17.69 -1.84 3.16
C ASP A 49 17.82 -0.41 3.71
N GLU A 50 17.68 0.60 2.86
CA GLU A 50 17.76 2.01 3.20
C GLU A 50 16.38 2.55 3.60
N ILE A 51 16.36 3.43 4.60
CA ILE A 51 15.13 4.13 5.01
C ILE A 51 15.04 5.41 4.18
N PRO A 52 14.06 5.55 3.26
CA PRO A 52 13.95 6.74 2.44
C PRO A 52 13.52 7.97 3.23
N ASP A 53 13.89 9.14 2.73
CA ASP A 53 13.38 10.40 3.27
C ASP A 53 11.85 10.49 3.03
N PRO A 54 11.07 11.01 4.00
CA PRO A 54 9.62 11.16 3.83
C PRO A 54 9.20 11.92 2.56
N ASP A 55 9.94 12.97 2.16
CA ASP A 55 9.60 13.77 0.97
C ASP A 55 9.75 12.94 -0.32
N ASP A 56 10.73 12.03 -0.35
CA ASP A 56 10.96 11.13 -1.47
C ASP A 56 9.91 10.01 -1.50
N VAL A 57 9.45 9.53 -0.34
CA VAL A 57 8.31 8.61 -0.26
C VAL A 57 7.07 9.26 -0.86
N ASP A 58 6.75 10.49 -0.47
CA ASP A 58 5.58 11.22 -0.99
C ASP A 58 5.67 11.41 -2.51
N ARG A 59 6.86 11.73 -3.01
CA ARG A 59 7.11 11.86 -4.46
C ARG A 59 6.98 10.53 -5.19
N ALA A 60 7.53 9.45 -4.63
CA ALA A 60 7.42 8.11 -5.20
C ALA A 60 5.97 7.64 -5.22
N GLU A 61 5.20 7.92 -4.17
CA GLU A 61 3.76 7.70 -4.11
C GLU A 61 3.01 8.47 -5.21
N GLU A 62 3.32 9.75 -5.41
CA GLU A 62 2.68 10.55 -6.45
C GLU A 62 2.93 9.96 -7.85
N ILE A 63 4.17 9.55 -8.13
CA ILE A 63 4.54 8.92 -9.40
C ILE A 63 3.84 7.57 -9.56
N ALA A 64 3.80 6.74 -8.51
CA ALA A 64 3.13 5.46 -8.52
C ALA A 64 1.62 5.61 -8.76
N ARG A 65 0.97 6.61 -8.13
CA ARG A 65 -0.48 6.89 -8.31
C ARG A 65 -0.83 7.27 -9.73
N ARG A 66 0.07 7.93 -10.46
CA ARG A 66 -0.14 8.26 -11.88
C ARG A 66 -0.04 7.03 -12.80
N LYS A 67 0.54 5.92 -12.33
CA LYS A 67 0.76 4.68 -13.11
C LYS A 67 -0.23 3.57 -12.78
N PHE A 68 -0.84 3.62 -11.59
CA PHE A 68 -1.80 2.63 -11.08
C PHE A 68 -3.20 2.91 -11.59
#